data_AF-A0A537XFU2-F1
#
_entry.id   AF-A0A537XFU2-F1
#
_cell.length_a   1.000
_cell.length_b   1.000
_cell.length_c   1.000
_cell.angle_alpha   90.00
_cell.angle_beta   90.00
_cell.angle_gamma   90.00
#
_symmetry.space_group_name_H-M   'P 1'
#
loop_
_entity.id
_entity.type
_entity.pdbx_description
1 polymer ?
#
loop_
_entity_poly.entity_id
_entity_poly.type
_entity_poly.pdbx_seq_one_letter_code
_entity_poly.pdbx_strand_id
1 'polypeptide(L)' 'MLITLVAILCNGQLCLEKVVTTSEQSGITMTACQVNGQIGIADWLANGPYHEWRLQSYKCVMGKYIPKSQA' A
#
# COMPACT_ATOMS: atom_id res chain seq x y z
N MET A 1 -1.12 -15.86 -9.29
CA MET A 1 -0.08 -15.31 -8.40
C MET A 1 -0.68 -14.13 -7.68
N LEU A 2 -0.61 -14.10 -6.34
CA LEU A 2 -1.14 -12.99 -5.55
C LEU A 2 -0.15 -11.83 -5.56
N ILE A 3 -0.58 -10.62 -5.87
CA ILE A 3 0.20 -9.39 -5.74
C ILE A 3 -0.44 -8.52 -4.67
N THR A 4 0.37 -7.93 -3.79
CA THR A 4 -0.09 -7.04 -2.74
C THR A 4 0.63 -5.70 -2.84
N LEU A 5 -0.14 -4.61 -2.94
CA LEU A 5 0.36 -3.25 -2.88
C LEU A 5 0.35 -2.79 -1.43
N VAL A 6 1.51 -2.41 -0.92
CA VAL A 6 1.68 -1.95 0.47
C VAL A 6 2.22 -0.53 0.46
N ALA A 7 1.52 0.37 1.15
CA ALA A 7 1.99 1.73 1.41
C ALA A 7 2.69 1.79 2.77
N ILE A 8 3.79 2.52 2.83
CA ILE A 8 4.46 2.92 4.07
C ILE A 8 4.09 4.38 4.31
N LEU A 9 3.28 4.61 5.34
CA LEU A 9 2.85 5.95 5.72
C LEU A 9 3.57 6.40 6.98
N CYS A 10 3.95 7.67 7.07
CA CYS A 10 4.52 8.25 8.27
C CYS A 10 3.75 9.50 8.70
N ASN A 11 3.59 9.66 10.02
CA ASN A 11 3.09 10.86 10.67
C ASN A 11 4.06 11.21 11.81
N GLY A 12 4.88 12.23 11.60
CA GLY A 12 5.99 12.57 12.48
C GLY A 12 7.01 11.43 12.58
N GLN A 13 7.23 10.91 13.80
CA GLN A 13 8.15 9.81 14.09
C GLN A 13 7.51 8.42 13.93
N LEU A 14 6.19 8.34 13.75
CA LEU A 14 5.47 7.07 13.65
C LEU A 14 5.29 6.69 12.18
N CYS A 15 5.71 5.49 11.79
CA CYS A 15 5.48 4.93 10.46
C CYS A 15 4.72 3.62 10.54
N LEU A 16 3.79 3.40 9.62
CA LEU A 16 2.96 2.22 9.52
C LEU A 16 2.91 1.68 8.09
N GLU A 17 2.81 0.37 7.99
CA GLU A 17 2.64 -0.33 6.72
C GLU A 17 1.18 -0.74 6.58
N LYS A 18 0.58 -0.43 5.44
CA LYS A 18 -0.82 -0.75 5.16
C LYS A 18 -0.95 -1.40 3.80
N VAL A 19 -1.71 -2.49 3.77
CA VAL A 19 -2.15 -3.10 2.52
C VAL A 19 -3.19 -2.18 1.90
N VAL A 20 -2.87 -1.68 0.72
CA VAL A 20 -3.76 -0.80 -0.05
C VAL A 20 -4.75 -1.64 -0.85
N THR A 21 -4.24 -2.64 -1.57
CA THR A 21 -5.06 -3.58 -2.33
C THR A 21 -4.27 -4.84 -2.65
N THR A 22 -4.97 -5.87 -3.11
CA THR A 22 -4.40 -7.09 -3.66
C THR A 22 -4.87 -7.33 -5.09
N SER A 23 -4.17 -8.20 -5.82
CA SER A 23 -4.59 -8.63 -7.16
C SER A 23 -5.93 -9.36 -7.16
N GLU A 24 -6.36 -9.93 -6.02
CA GLU A 24 -7.69 -10.54 -5.88
C GLU A 24 -8.79 -9.49 -5.74
N GLN A 25 -8.49 -8.32 -5.15
CA GLN A 25 -9.46 -7.26 -4.93
C GLN A 25 -9.58 -6.31 -6.13
N SER A 26 -8.47 -5.94 -6.75
CA SER A 26 -8.42 -4.92 -7.81
C SER A 26 -7.92 -5.42 -9.16
N GLY A 27 -7.51 -6.69 -9.27
CA GLY A 27 -6.89 -7.22 -10.48
C GLY A 27 -5.48 -6.66 -10.76
N ILE A 28 -4.87 -5.95 -9.80
CA ILE A 28 -3.55 -5.33 -9.99
C ILE A 28 -2.48 -6.38 -10.37
N THR A 29 -1.72 -6.10 -11.43
CA THR A 29 -0.58 -6.92 -11.85
C THR A 29 0.71 -6.42 -11.22
N MET A 30 1.78 -7.22 -11.26
CA MET A 30 3.08 -6.78 -10.74
C MET A 30 3.58 -5.51 -11.45
N THR A 31 3.46 -5.47 -12.78
CA THR A 31 3.85 -4.30 -13.58
C THR A 31 3.01 -3.08 -13.25
N ALA A 32 1.68 -3.24 -13.15
CA ALA A 32 0.79 -2.16 -12.77
C ALA A 32 1.08 -1.65 -11.35
N CYS A 33 1.44 -2.53 -10.43
CA CYS A 33 1.85 -2.16 -9.08
C CYS A 33 3.12 -1.30 -9.07
N GLN A 34 4.13 -1.65 -9.88
CA GLN A 34 5.39 -0.90 -9.94
C GLN A 34 5.27 0.45 -10.67
N VAL A 35 4.39 0.54 -11.67
CA VAL A 35 4.26 1.76 -12.50
C VAL A 35 3.16 2.69 -11.96
N ASN A 36 2.00 2.12 -11.60
CA ASN A 36 0.80 2.87 -11.23
C ASN A 36 0.49 2.82 -9.73
N GLY A 37 1.29 2.09 -8.93
CA GLY A 37 1.05 1.91 -7.50
C GLY A 37 0.89 3.24 -6.76
N GLN A 38 1.69 4.25 -7.10
CA GLN A 38 1.62 5.57 -6.47
C GLN A 38 0.27 6.27 -6.70
N ILE A 39 -0.33 6.15 -7.89
CA ILE A 39 -1.65 6.74 -8.19
C ILE A 39 -2.74 6.03 -7.38
N GLY A 40 -2.72 4.69 -7.36
CA GLY A 40 -3.66 3.90 -6.58
C GLY A 40 -3.55 4.18 -5.07
N ILE A 41 -2.34 4.42 -4.57
CA ILE A 41 -2.10 4.81 -3.18
C ILE A 41 -2.65 6.21 -2.91
N ALA A 42 -2.45 7.18 -3.81
CA ALA A 42 -2.94 8.54 -3.62
C ALA A 42 -4.46 8.57 -3.50
N ASP A 43 -5.18 7.85 -4.37
CA ASP A 43 -6.63 7.71 -4.29
C ASP A 43 -7.08 7.03 -2.99
N TRP A 44 -6.40 5.95 -2.61
CA TRP A 44 -6.67 5.26 -1.34
C TRP A 44 -6.42 6.13 -0.10
N LEU A 45 -5.37 6.96 -0.08
CA LEU A 45 -5.11 7.91 0.99
C LEU A 45 -6.18 9.01 1.05
N ALA A 46 -6.63 9.51 -0.10
CA ALA A 46 -7.62 10.56 -0.20
C ALA A 46 -9.00 10.11 0.32
N ASN A 47 -9.33 8.82 0.16
CA ASN A 47 -10.61 8.24 0.58
C ASN A 47 -10.52 7.45 1.90
N GLY A 48 -9.34 7.33 2.50
CA GLY A 48 -9.08 6.53 3.69
C GLY A 48 -8.92 7.36 4.98
N PRO A 49 -8.83 6.70 6.15
CA PRO A 49 -8.73 7.37 7.45
C PRO A 49 -7.35 8.00 7.74
N TYR A 50 -6.44 8.04 6.76
CA TYR A 50 -5.03 8.41 6.93
C TYR A 50 -4.72 9.83 6.43
N HIS A 51 -5.67 10.76 6.49
CA HIS A 51 -5.51 12.11 5.93
C HIS A 51 -4.32 12.91 6.49
N GLU A 52 -3.95 12.68 7.76
CA GLU A 52 -2.79 13.34 8.39
C GLU A 52 -1.46 12.63 8.10
N TRP A 53 -1.50 11.47 7.45
CA TRP A 53 -0.33 10.66 7.18
C TRP A 53 0.22 10.94 5.78
N ARG A 54 1.53 10.87 5.64
CA ARG A 54 2.20 11.05 4.35
C ARG A 54 2.76 9.73 3.84
N LEU A 55 2.60 9.50 2.54
CA LEU A 55 3.26 8.38 1.87
C LEU A 55 4.78 8.60 1.88
N GLN A 56 5.51 7.71 2.54
CA GLN A 56 6.97 7.72 2.57
C GLN A 56 7.54 6.86 1.43
N SER A 57 6.97 5.67 1.24
CA SER A 57 7.33 4.75 0.17
C SER A 57 6.24 3.71 -0.04
N TYR A 58 6.38 2.88 -1.06
CA TYR A 58 5.49 1.74 -1.28
C TYR A 58 6.25 0.53 -1.80
N LYS A 59 5.63 -0.63 -1.71
CA LYS A 59 6.20 -1.89 -2.22
C LYS A 59 5.14 -2.78 -2.83
N CYS A 60 5.58 -3.54 -3.82
CA CYS A 60 4.83 -4.58 -4.49
C CYS A 60 5.35 -5.92 -4.02
N VAL A 61 4.51 -6.67 -3.31
CA VAL A 61 4.88 -7.95 -2.70
C VAL A 61 4.17 -9.07 -3.43
N MET A 62 4.87 -10.17 -3.72
CA MET A 62 4.21 -11.40 -4.13
C MET A 62 3.70 -12.15 -2.90
N GLY A 63 2.42 -12.52 -2.92
CA GLY A 63 1.76 -13.23 -1.83
C GLY A 63 1.05 -12.31 -0.84
N LYS A 64 0.60 -12.92 0.26
CA LYS A 64 -0.04 -12.21 1.37
C LYS A 64 1.01 -11.37 2.10
N TYR A 65 0.63 -10.17 2.54
CA TYR A 65 1.49 -9.31 3.35
C TYR A 65 0.89 -9.10 4.73
N ILE A 66 1.67 -9.37 5.77
CA ILE A 66 1.31 -9.07 7.17
C ILE A 66 2.25 -7.94 7.63
N PRO A 67 1.71 -6.73 7.91
CA PRO A 67 2.50 -5.63 8.44
C PRO A 67 3.26 -6.02 9.71
N LYS A 68 4.50 -5.57 9.85
CA LYS A 68 5.32 -5.91 11.04
C LYS A 68 4.73 -5.38 12.35
N SER A 69 3.89 -4.36 12.30
CA SER A 69 3.18 -3.84 13.48
C SER A 69 2.01 -4.73 13.93
N GLN A 70 1.69 -5.79 13.18
CA GLN A 70 0.61 -6.74 13.45
C GLN A 70 1.12 -8.19 13.54
N ALA A 71 2.44 -8.38 13.58
CA ALA A 71 3.08 -9.69 13.72
C ALA A 71 3.18 -10.12 15.19
#